data_AF-A0A7S4JIB1-F1
#
_entry.id   AF-A0A7S4JIB1-F1
#
_cell.length_a   1.000
_cell.length_b   1.000
_cell.length_c   1.000
_cell.angle_alpha   90.00
_cell.angle_beta   90.00
_cell.angle_gamma   90.00
#
_symmetry.space_group_name_H-M   'P 1'
#
loop_
_entity.id
_entity.type
_entity.pdbx_description
1 polymer ?
#
loop_
_entity_poly.entity_id
_entity_poly.type
_entity_poly.pdbx_seq_one_letter_code
_entity_poly.pdbx_strand_id
1 'polypeptide(L)'
;DMSVSPFRSSSSSSSSSSDADAGKRRRRRPRVKPLLFPNPIGLAAGFDKDGASVRNLFSLGFGSVEVGTVTPLPQPGNPGPRMWRLTEDRGAINRYGFNSTGMMEVRERLREYRGCVHDGEGDGDAKEKEE
;
A
#
# COMPACT_ATOMS: atom_id res chain seq x y z
N ASP A 1 61.43 -43.48 2.11
CA ASP A 1 61.64 -44.23 0.87
C ASP A 1 60.64 -45.37 0.82
N MET A 2 60.04 -45.55 -0.35
CA MET A 2 59.14 -46.60 -0.84
C MET A 2 57.86 -47.04 -0.10
N SER A 3 56.79 -46.89 -0.87
CA SER A 3 55.43 -47.42 -0.81
C SER A 3 55.29 -48.93 -0.61
N VAL A 4 54.18 -49.35 0.02
CA VAL A 4 53.37 -50.47 -0.48
C VAL A 4 51.89 -50.16 -0.20
N SER A 5 51.07 -50.16 -1.25
CA SER A 5 49.60 -50.12 -1.20
C SER A 5 49.02 -51.53 -1.34
N PRO A 6 47.77 -51.77 -0.90
CA PRO A 6 46.97 -52.77 -1.58
C PRO A 6 45.56 -52.25 -1.94
N PHE A 7 45.33 -52.30 -3.25
CA PHE A 7 44.20 -52.92 -3.96
C PHE A 7 42.74 -52.74 -3.50
N ARG A 8 41.91 -52.40 -4.51
CA ARG A 8 40.48 -52.04 -4.51
C ARG A 8 39.55 -53.17 -4.07
N SER A 9 38.37 -52.78 -3.57
CA SER A 9 37.10 -53.44 -3.91
C SER A 9 35.98 -52.41 -3.94
N SER A 10 35.22 -52.44 -5.03
CA SER A 10 34.03 -51.63 -5.28
C SER A 10 32.81 -52.35 -4.70
N SER A 11 31.98 -51.65 -3.93
CA SER A 11 30.58 -52.05 -3.76
C SER A 11 29.72 -50.82 -3.48
N SER A 12 29.04 -50.40 -4.54
CA SER A 12 27.86 -49.56 -4.53
C SER A 12 26.80 -50.13 -3.56
N SER A 13 26.31 -49.30 -2.64
CA SER A 13 24.96 -49.43 -2.11
C SER A 13 24.42 -48.04 -1.74
N SER A 14 23.67 -47.50 -2.69
CA SER A 14 22.66 -46.49 -2.46
C SER A 14 21.65 -46.95 -1.41
N SER A 15 21.51 -46.18 -0.33
CA SER A 15 20.28 -46.10 0.47
C SER A 15 20.39 -44.82 1.30
N SER A 16 19.80 -43.69 0.86
CA SER A 16 18.41 -43.32 1.12
C SER A 16 18.00 -43.57 2.58
N SER A 17 18.39 -42.68 3.48
CA SER A 17 17.59 -42.36 4.65
C SER A 17 17.38 -40.85 4.66
N SER A 18 16.20 -40.49 4.17
CA SER A 18 15.62 -39.17 4.19
C SER A 18 15.57 -38.61 5.60
N ASP A 19 16.54 -37.77 5.96
CA ASP A 19 16.33 -36.80 7.03
C ASP A 19 15.41 -35.71 6.51
N ALA A 20 14.12 -36.00 6.65
CA ALA A 20 13.03 -35.08 6.43
C ALA A 20 13.03 -34.02 7.53
N ASP A 21 13.94 -33.05 7.46
CA ASP A 21 13.72 -31.73 8.06
C ASP A 21 13.40 -30.72 6.95
N ALA A 22 12.30 -31.00 6.25
CA ALA A 22 11.66 -30.03 5.39
C ALA A 22 11.10 -28.92 6.30
N GLY A 23 11.96 -27.95 6.60
CA GLY A 23 11.72 -26.82 7.48
C GLY A 23 10.35 -26.22 7.29
N LYS A 24 9.44 -26.58 8.19
CA LYS A 24 8.09 -26.04 8.28
C LYS A 24 8.23 -24.61 8.78
N ARG A 25 8.57 -23.66 7.89
CA ARG A 25 8.62 -22.23 8.19
C ARG A 25 7.26 -21.86 8.77
N ARG A 26 7.19 -21.73 10.10
CA ARG A 26 5.97 -21.36 10.82
C ARG A 26 5.48 -20.08 10.17
N ARG A 27 4.35 -20.14 9.44
CA ARG A 27 3.69 -18.96 8.87
C ARG A 27 3.43 -18.02 10.02
N ARG A 28 4.28 -17.00 10.18
CA ARG A 28 4.09 -15.96 11.19
C ARG A 28 2.78 -15.28 10.82
N ARG A 29 1.82 -15.27 11.74
CA ARG A 29 0.61 -14.46 11.58
C ARG A 29 1.07 -13.02 11.34
N PRO A 30 0.63 -12.35 10.26
CA PRO A 30 0.99 -10.96 10.05
C PRO A 30 0.47 -10.17 11.25
N ARG A 31 1.38 -9.48 11.95
CA ARG A 31 1.03 -8.52 13.00
C ARG A 31 0.74 -7.21 12.30
N VAL A 32 -0.53 -6.82 12.25
CA VAL A 32 -0.95 -5.50 11.78
C VAL A 32 -1.05 -4.60 13.01
N LYS A 33 -0.33 -3.47 13.03
CA LYS A 33 -0.54 -2.46 14.06
C LYS A 33 -1.93 -1.84 13.85
N PRO A 34 -2.71 -1.60 14.91
CA PRO A 34 -3.97 -0.89 14.76
C PRO A 34 -3.69 0.51 14.20
N LEU A 35 -4.43 0.89 13.16
CA LEU A 35 -4.50 2.28 12.72
C LEU A 35 -5.41 3.03 13.69
N LEU A 36 -4.93 4.15 14.21
CA LEU A 36 -5.72 5.05 15.06
C LEU A 36 -6.26 6.17 14.19
N PHE A 37 -7.57 6.39 14.25
CA PHE A 37 -8.24 7.50 13.59
C PHE A 37 -8.68 8.52 14.63
N PRO A 38 -8.62 9.83 14.33
CA PRO A 38 -9.11 10.86 15.25
C PRO A 38 -10.60 10.71 15.61
N ASN A 39 -11.39 10.16 14.69
CA ASN A 39 -12.81 9.88 14.86
C ASN A 39 -13.26 8.77 13.89
N PRO A 40 -14.46 8.18 14.04
CA PRO A 40 -14.90 7.03 13.25
C PRO A 40 -15.52 7.40 11.89
N ILE A 41 -15.58 8.68 11.52
CA ILE A 41 -16.22 9.14 10.29
C ILE A 41 -15.16 9.25 9.19
N GLY A 42 -15.33 8.45 8.13
CA GLY A 42 -14.45 8.44 6.97
C GLY A 42 -15.16 8.86 5.69
N LEU A 43 -14.42 9.44 4.76
CA LEU A 43 -14.87 9.68 3.39
C LEU A 43 -14.41 8.53 2.48
N ALA A 44 -15.37 7.87 1.84
CA ALA A 44 -15.11 6.71 1.00
C ALA A 44 -14.44 7.06 -0.34
N ALA A 45 -13.78 6.07 -0.94
CA ALA A 45 -13.26 6.17 -2.29
C ALA A 45 -14.33 6.56 -3.31
N GLY A 46 -13.89 7.18 -4.40
CA GLY A 46 -14.72 7.65 -5.50
C GLY A 46 -15.13 9.12 -5.38
N PHE A 47 -14.97 9.73 -4.19
CA PHE A 47 -15.24 11.16 -3.98
C PHE A 47 -14.07 12.02 -4.47
N ASP A 48 -12.90 11.93 -3.84
CA ASP A 48 -11.66 12.58 -4.30
C ASP A 48 -10.80 11.56 -5.04
N LYS A 49 -11.08 11.40 -6.34
CA LYS A 49 -10.45 10.36 -7.16
C LYS A 49 -8.98 10.59 -7.41
N ASP A 50 -8.60 11.84 -7.53
CA ASP A 50 -7.28 12.24 -7.99
C ASP A 50 -6.43 12.86 -6.86
N GLY A 51 -6.95 12.89 -5.63
CA GLY A 51 -6.24 13.43 -4.45
C GLY A 51 -6.09 14.95 -4.48
N ALA A 52 -7.03 15.65 -5.12
CA ALA A 52 -6.94 17.09 -5.37
C ALA A 52 -7.30 17.94 -4.14
N SER A 53 -7.93 17.36 -3.12
CA SER A 53 -8.46 18.14 -1.99
C SER A 53 -8.31 17.45 -0.63
N VAL A 54 -7.35 16.53 -0.50
CA VAL A 54 -7.09 15.76 0.73
C VAL A 54 -7.01 16.65 1.97
N ARG A 55 -6.22 17.72 1.95
CA ARG A 55 -6.09 18.67 3.07
C ARG A 55 -7.43 19.29 3.45
N ASN A 56 -8.18 19.77 2.47
CA ASN A 56 -9.47 20.41 2.70
C ASN A 56 -10.49 19.43 3.26
N LEU A 57 -10.49 18.18 2.81
CA LEU A 57 -11.37 17.14 3.33
C LEU A 57 -11.06 16.83 4.80
N PHE A 58 -9.79 16.73 5.19
CA PHE A 58 -9.45 16.60 6.61
C PHE A 58 -9.88 17.83 7.43
N SER A 59 -9.75 19.05 6.88
CA SER A 59 -10.23 20.28 7.54
C SER A 59 -11.75 20.31 7.76
N LEU A 60 -12.53 19.54 7.00
CA LEU A 60 -13.98 19.36 7.25
C LEU A 60 -14.27 18.43 8.44
N GLY A 61 -13.26 17.78 9.02
CA GLY A 61 -13.39 16.96 10.22
C GLY A 61 -13.44 15.44 9.99
N PHE A 62 -13.24 14.96 8.77
CA PHE A 62 -13.15 13.52 8.50
C PHE A 62 -11.94 12.91 9.24
N GLY A 63 -12.17 11.81 9.96
CA GLY A 63 -11.09 11.04 10.62
C GLY A 63 -10.25 10.25 9.62
N SER A 64 -10.80 9.95 8.44
CA SER A 64 -10.08 9.30 7.33
C SER A 64 -10.64 9.73 5.97
N VAL A 65 -9.78 9.72 4.95
CA VAL A 65 -10.12 10.02 3.55
C VAL A 65 -9.49 8.95 2.67
N GLU A 66 -10.31 8.28 1.87
CA GLU A 66 -9.85 7.28 0.90
C GLU A 66 -9.83 7.89 -0.51
N VAL A 67 -8.63 8.13 -1.04
CA VAL A 67 -8.42 8.67 -2.39
C VAL A 67 -8.53 7.57 -3.43
N GLY A 68 -9.15 7.88 -4.57
CA GLY A 68 -9.25 6.98 -5.73
C GLY A 68 -10.69 6.66 -6.14
N THR A 69 -10.95 5.57 -6.85
CA THR A 69 -10.00 4.59 -7.38
C THR A 69 -9.07 5.20 -8.43
N VAL A 70 -7.76 4.96 -8.28
CA VAL A 70 -6.72 5.39 -9.22
C VAL A 70 -6.33 4.24 -10.12
N THR A 71 -6.18 4.52 -11.41
CA THR A 71 -5.72 3.56 -12.42
C THR A 71 -4.23 3.76 -12.70
N PRO A 72 -3.46 2.72 -13.09
CA PRO A 72 -2.04 2.88 -13.44
C PRO A 72 -1.81 3.93 -14.54
N LEU A 73 -2.65 3.90 -15.57
CA LEU A 73 -2.65 4.87 -16.68
C LEU A 73 -3.88 5.79 -16.60
N PRO A 74 -3.80 7.03 -17.12
CA PRO A 74 -4.94 7.92 -17.19
C PRO A 74 -6.06 7.33 -18.05
N GLN A 75 -7.32 7.55 -17.66
CA GLN A 75 -8.46 7.19 -18.48
C GLN A 75 -9.68 8.08 -18.21
N PRO A 76 -10.46 8.44 -19.24
CA PRO A 76 -11.59 9.36 -19.11
C PRO A 76 -12.82 8.74 -18.43
N GLY A 77 -12.89 7.40 -18.37
CA GLY A 77 -14.06 6.64 -17.94
C GLY A 77 -15.19 6.63 -18.99
N ASN A 78 -16.39 6.25 -18.56
CA ASN A 78 -17.54 6.11 -19.45
C ASN A 78 -18.08 7.48 -19.91
N PRO A 79 -18.67 7.61 -21.11
CA PRO A 79 -19.30 8.85 -21.57
C PRO A 79 -20.49 9.25 -20.68
N GLY A 80 -20.80 10.54 -20.65
CA GLY A 80 -21.94 11.08 -19.90
C GLY A 80 -23.28 10.87 -20.60
N PRO A 81 -24.41 10.89 -19.87
CA PRO A 81 -24.54 10.96 -18.41
C PRO A 81 -24.13 9.64 -17.73
N ARG A 82 -23.53 9.73 -16.53
CA ARG A 82 -22.93 8.59 -15.80
C ARG A 82 -23.13 8.57 -14.28
N MET A 83 -23.86 9.53 -13.73
CA MET A 83 -24.31 9.55 -12.34
C MET A 83 -25.72 10.14 -12.28
N TRP A 84 -26.59 9.52 -11.50
CA TRP A 84 -27.95 9.99 -11.23
C TRP A 84 -28.21 9.96 -9.74
N ARG A 85 -28.88 11.00 -9.24
CA ARG A 85 -29.39 11.06 -7.88
C ARG A 85 -30.84 10.58 -7.86
N LEU A 86 -31.12 9.61 -7.00
CA LEU A 86 -32.48 9.13 -6.72
C LEU A 86 -32.91 9.80 -5.41
N THR A 87 -33.51 10.98 -5.51
CA THR A 87 -33.79 11.83 -4.34
C THR A 87 -34.77 11.17 -3.37
N GLU A 88 -35.82 10.54 -3.89
CA GLU A 88 -36.87 9.85 -3.10
C GLU A 88 -36.27 8.68 -2.30
N ASP A 89 -35.42 7.88 -2.93
CA ASP A 89 -34.75 6.73 -2.28
C ASP A 89 -33.50 7.13 -1.48
N ARG A 90 -33.16 8.43 -1.43
CA ARG A 90 -31.88 8.94 -0.92
C ARG A 90 -30.66 8.23 -1.52
N GLY A 91 -30.79 7.69 -2.73
CA GLY A 91 -29.79 6.86 -3.41
C GLY A 91 -29.04 7.56 -4.54
N ALA A 92 -27.99 6.92 -5.04
CA ALA A 92 -27.29 7.35 -6.24
C ALA A 92 -26.86 6.14 -7.07
N ILE A 93 -27.00 6.24 -8.38
CA ILE A 93 -26.49 5.25 -9.34
C ILE A 93 -25.34 5.90 -10.09
N ASN A 94 -24.22 5.18 -10.25
CA ASN A 94 -23.11 5.65 -11.07
C ASN A 94 -22.57 4.53 -11.97
N ARG A 95 -22.05 4.93 -13.13
CA ARG A 95 -21.30 4.07 -14.05
C ARG A 95 -20.05 4.80 -14.52
N TYR A 96 -19.23 5.28 -13.59
CA TYR A 96 -18.08 6.12 -13.94
C TYR A 96 -17.02 5.43 -14.82
N GLY A 97 -16.82 4.12 -14.67
CA GLY A 97 -15.80 3.39 -15.42
C GLY A 97 -14.37 3.79 -15.04
N PHE A 98 -14.11 3.98 -13.74
CA PHE A 98 -12.78 4.34 -13.21
C PHE A 98 -12.10 5.51 -13.92
N ASN A 99 -12.80 6.62 -14.16
CA ASN A 99 -12.14 7.86 -14.62
C ASN A 99 -11.04 8.29 -13.63
N SER A 100 -9.82 8.53 -14.10
CA SER A 100 -8.64 8.82 -13.27
C SER A 100 -7.57 9.52 -14.09
N THR A 101 -6.86 10.47 -13.48
CA THR A 101 -5.70 11.17 -14.07
C THR A 101 -4.44 10.28 -14.14
N GLY A 102 -4.48 9.10 -13.52
CA GLY A 102 -3.40 8.12 -13.54
C GLY A 102 -2.51 8.17 -12.30
N MET A 103 -1.87 7.04 -11.99
CA MET A 103 -1.13 6.84 -10.74
C MET A 103 0.01 7.85 -10.53
N MET A 104 0.68 8.27 -11.61
CA MET A 104 1.83 9.17 -11.51
C MET A 104 1.44 10.55 -11.00
N GLU A 105 0.32 11.09 -11.51
CA GLU A 105 -0.19 12.41 -11.14
C GLU A 105 -0.77 12.39 -9.72
N VAL A 106 -1.56 11.37 -9.37
CA VAL A 106 -2.08 11.24 -8.00
C VAL A 106 -0.95 11.05 -6.98
N ARG A 107 0.10 10.30 -7.33
CA ARG A 107 1.29 10.14 -6.48
C ARG A 107 1.96 11.48 -6.19
N GLU A 108 2.06 12.37 -7.18
CA GLU A 108 2.66 13.69 -7.00
C GLU A 108 1.84 14.55 -6.02
N ARG A 109 0.52 14.63 -6.23
CA ARG A 109 -0.39 15.34 -5.31
C ARG A 109 -0.31 14.82 -3.87
N LEU A 110 -0.27 13.49 -3.70
CA LEU A 110 -0.15 12.88 -2.38
C LEU A 110 1.22 13.12 -1.73
N ARG A 111 2.28 13.24 -2.52
CA ARG A 111 3.62 13.61 -2.01
C ARG A 111 3.65 15.06 -1.56
N GLU A 112 3.08 15.97 -2.34
CA GLU A 112 2.95 17.38 -1.98
C GLU A 112 2.16 17.54 -0.68
N TYR A 113 1.01 16.88 -0.57
CA TYR A 113 0.23 16.84 0.66
C TYR A 113 1.06 16.35 1.86
N ARG A 114 1.81 15.24 1.70
CA ARG A 114 2.66 14.70 2.77
C ARG A 114 3.82 15.64 3.15
N GLY A 115 4.40 16.35 2.18
CA GLY A 115 5.43 17.36 2.42
C GLY A 115 4.89 18.51 3.27
N CYS A 116 3.73 19.07 2.87
CA CYS A 116 3.06 20.13 3.64
C CYS A 116 2.66 19.72 5.07
N VAL A 117 2.42 18.42 5.33
CA VAL A 117 2.13 17.91 6.67
C VAL A 117 3.39 17.86 7.54
N HIS A 118 4.56 17.60 6.96
CA HIS A 118 5.82 17.56 7.73
C HIS A 118 6.34 18.96 8.08
N ASP A 119 6.06 19.97 7.26
CA ASP A 119 6.45 21.36 7.57
C ASP A 119 5.64 21.95 8.75
N GLY A 120 4.57 21.28 9.20
CA GLY A 120 3.72 21.69 10.32
C GLY A 120 3.98 20.98 11.65
N GLU A 121 4.81 19.94 11.67
CA GLU A 121 5.24 19.24 12.88
C GLU A 121 6.74 19.47 13.03
N GLY A 122 7.09 20.63 13.58
CA GLY A 122 8.46 20.99 13.89
C GLY A 122 9.06 19.97 14.84
N ASP A 123 9.86 19.06 14.29
CA ASP A 123 10.88 18.35 15.05
C ASP A 123 11.87 19.42 15.52
N GLY A 124 11.75 19.80 16.79
CA GLY A 124 12.55 20.81 17.44
C GLY A 124 13.97 20.30 17.66
N ASP A 125 14.74 20.14 16.59
CA ASP A 125 16.19 20.07 16.69
C ASP A 125 16.72 21.51 16.76
N ALA A 126 16.81 22.01 17.99
CA ALA A 126 17.59 23.19 18.30
C ALA A 126 19.05 22.93 17.92
N LYS A 127 19.44 23.32 16.71
CA LYS A 127 20.85 23.48 16.37
C LYS A 127 21.43 24.60 17.23
N GLU A 128 22.15 24.22 18.28
CA GLU A 128 23.14 25.07 18.91
C GLU A 128 24.06 25.63 17.81
N LYS A 129 24.10 26.96 17.73
CA LYS A 129 25.14 27.69 17.03
C LYS A 129 26.37 27.65 17.94
N GLU A 130 27.36 26.84 17.58
CA GLU A 130 28.72 27.09 18.02
C GLU A 130 29.35 28.24 17.20
N GLU A 131 30.23 28.91 17.92
CA GLU A 131 30.90 30.20 17.77
C GLU A 131 31.86 30.28 16.57
#